data_AF-A0A2V7VPT3-F1
#
_entry.id   AF-A0A2V7VPT3-F1
#
_cell.length_a   1.000
_cell.length_b   1.000
_cell.length_c   1.000
_cell.angle_alpha   90.00
_cell.angle_beta   90.00
_cell.angle_gamma   90.00
#
_symmetry.space_group_name_H-M   'P 1'
#
loop_
_entity.id
_entity.type
_entity.pdbx_description
1 polymer ?
#
loop_
_entity_poly.entity_id
_entity_poly.type
_entity_poly.pdbx_seq_one_letter_code
_entity_poly.pdbx_strand_id
1 'polypeptide(L)'
;MNRARLSTGHELPLDGELLGILETLYKEVTLRLQLRGTYEDMRREIEGLVGQMSEEDRKRYLIESLFLNSVTYENEMLDAYMRKLTASRRKGGRGRAAGRSL
;
A
#
# COMPACT_ATOMS: atom_id res chain seq x y z
N MET A 1 7.34 1.30 -26.45
CA MET A 1 6.60 1.24 -25.17
C MET A 1 7.12 0.02 -24.45
N ASN A 2 7.80 0.20 -23.32
CA ASN A 2 8.47 -0.89 -22.62
C ASN A 2 7.43 -1.82 -21.99
N ARG A 3 7.76 -3.11 -21.88
CA ARG A 3 6.92 -4.13 -21.26
C ARG A 3 7.77 -4.97 -20.32
N ALA A 4 7.16 -5.42 -19.24
CA ALA A 4 7.75 -6.41 -18.35
C ALA A 4 6.91 -7.68 -18.35
N ARG A 5 7.58 -8.82 -18.17
CA ARG A 5 6.95 -10.13 -18.07
C ARG A 5 7.10 -10.67 -16.66
N LEU A 6 5.99 -11.10 -16.09
CA LEU A 6 5.95 -11.77 -14.79
C LEU A 6 6.30 -13.26 -14.91
N SER A 7 6.67 -13.89 -13.81
CA SER A 7 6.97 -15.33 -13.74
C SER A 7 5.79 -16.21 -14.15
N THR A 8 4.56 -15.70 -14.02
CA THR A 8 3.32 -16.35 -14.51
C THR A 8 3.18 -16.30 -16.03
N GLY A 9 4.07 -15.58 -16.72
CA GLY A 9 4.03 -15.31 -18.16
C GLY A 9 3.15 -14.12 -18.55
N HIS A 10 2.48 -13.47 -17.59
CA HIS A 10 1.68 -12.28 -17.84
C HIS A 10 2.58 -11.09 -18.22
N GLU A 11 2.21 -10.35 -19.27
CA GLU A 11 2.91 -9.13 -19.67
C GLU A 11 2.15 -7.89 -19.20
N LEU A 12 2.88 -6.90 -18.69
CA LEU A 12 2.33 -5.59 -18.34
C LEU A 12 3.09 -4.46 -19.03
N PRO A 13 2.38 -3.37 -19.38
CA PRO A 13 3.04 -2.16 -19.88
C PRO A 13 3.82 -1.46 -18.76
N LEU A 14 4.95 -0.86 -19.14
CA LEU A 14 5.72 0.07 -18.31
C LEU A 14 5.46 1.51 -18.80
N ASP A 15 4.24 1.99 -18.60
CA ASP A 15 3.75 3.30 -19.07
C ASP A 15 3.80 4.41 -18.01
N GLY A 16 4.21 4.07 -16.79
CA GLY A 16 4.25 4.97 -15.64
C GLY A 16 3.08 4.83 -14.66
N GLU A 17 2.10 3.96 -14.93
CA GLU A 17 0.97 3.77 -14.02
C GLU A 17 1.31 2.76 -12.91
N LEU A 18 1.77 3.26 -11.75
CA LEU A 18 2.17 2.39 -10.63
C LEU A 18 1.02 1.54 -10.10
N LEU A 19 -0.21 2.08 -10.03
CA LEU A 19 -1.36 1.32 -9.53
C LEU A 19 -1.69 0.13 -10.43
N GLY A 20 -1.55 0.26 -11.75
CA GLY A 20 -1.72 -0.83 -12.69
C GLY A 20 -0.69 -1.95 -12.47
N ILE A 21 0.55 -1.60 -12.13
CA ILE A 21 1.58 -2.59 -11.73
C ILE A 21 1.16 -3.32 -10.45
N LEU A 22 0.77 -2.58 -9.41
CA LEU A 22 0.38 -3.15 -8.13
C LEU A 22 -0.85 -4.07 -8.26
N GLU A 23 -1.83 -3.66 -9.05
CA GLU A 23 -3.02 -4.46 -9.35
C GLU A 23 -2.65 -5.76 -10.07
N THR A 24 -1.73 -5.69 -11.04
CA THR A 24 -1.25 -6.87 -11.77
C THR A 24 -0.52 -7.83 -10.83
N LEU A 25 0.40 -7.34 -9.98
CA LEU A 25 1.09 -8.16 -8.99
C LEU A 25 0.10 -8.82 -8.02
N TYR A 26 -0.93 -8.09 -7.56
CA TYR A 26 -1.97 -8.66 -6.71
C TYR A 26 -2.75 -9.79 -7.41
N LYS A 27 -3.17 -9.59 -8.66
CA LYS A 27 -3.90 -10.61 -9.43
C LYS A 27 -3.04 -11.84 -9.71
N GLU A 28 -1.80 -11.63 -10.14
CA GLU A 28 -0.95 -12.69 -10.65
C GLU A 28 -0.20 -13.45 -9.56
N VAL A 29 0.26 -12.76 -8.52
CA VAL A 29 1.03 -13.39 -7.43
C VAL A 29 0.11 -13.79 -6.28
N THR A 30 -0.80 -12.91 -5.85
CA THR A 30 -1.64 -13.18 -4.67
C THR A 30 -2.82 -14.08 -5.01
N LEU A 31 -3.62 -13.70 -6.02
CA LEU A 31 -4.85 -14.45 -6.36
C LEU A 31 -4.55 -15.73 -7.13
N ARG A 32 -3.66 -15.68 -8.13
CA ARG A 32 -3.35 -16.82 -9.00
C ARG A 32 -2.59 -17.94 -8.28
N LEU A 33 -1.73 -17.61 -7.31
CA LEU A 33 -1.11 -18.61 -6.41
C LEU A 33 -2.04 -19.06 -5.27
N GLN A 34 -3.36 -18.77 -5.35
CA GLN A 34 -4.37 -19.17 -4.37
C GLN A 34 -4.02 -18.77 -2.92
N LEU A 35 -3.46 -17.58 -2.71
CA LEU A 35 -2.97 -17.12 -1.39
C LEU A 35 -1.84 -17.98 -0.79
N ARG A 36 -1.25 -18.90 -1.57
CA ARG A 36 -0.02 -19.62 -1.20
C ARG A 36 1.24 -18.84 -1.54
N GLY A 37 1.11 -17.74 -2.29
CA GLY A 37 2.20 -16.81 -2.56
C GLY A 37 2.75 -16.31 -1.24
N THR A 38 4.01 -16.64 -0.97
CA THR A 38 4.72 -16.20 0.21
C THR A 38 5.22 -14.76 0.03
N TYR A 39 5.63 -14.14 1.13
CA TYR A 39 6.35 -12.86 1.07
C TYR A 39 7.54 -12.92 0.11
N GLU A 40 8.28 -14.04 0.10
CA GLU A 40 9.42 -14.24 -0.79
C GLU A 40 9.03 -14.35 -2.27
N ASP A 41 7.86 -14.91 -2.59
CA ASP A 41 7.38 -14.99 -3.97
C ASP A 41 7.06 -13.59 -4.50
N MET A 42 6.37 -12.76 -3.71
CA MET A 42 6.11 -11.36 -4.05
C MET A 42 7.41 -10.57 -4.19
N ARG A 43 8.37 -10.77 -3.27
CA ARG A 43 9.68 -10.10 -3.30
C ARG A 43 10.44 -10.44 -4.58
N ARG A 44 10.53 -11.73 -4.94
CA ARG A 44 11.17 -12.19 -6.17
C ARG A 44 10.49 -11.64 -7.42
N GLU A 45 9.16 -11.56 -7.42
CA GLU A 45 8.43 -11.03 -8.55
C GLU A 45 8.74 -9.54 -8.77
N ILE A 46 8.75 -8.76 -7.69
CA ILE A 46 9.13 -7.35 -7.73
C ILE A 46 10.59 -7.18 -8.19
N GLU A 47 11.52 -8.00 -7.70
CA GLU A 47 12.92 -7.99 -8.16
C GLU A 47 13.03 -8.26 -9.66
N GLY A 48 12.32 -9.27 -10.16
CA GLY A 48 12.28 -9.62 -11.58
C GLY A 48 11.66 -8.51 -12.44
N LEU A 49 10.60 -7.87 -11.96
CA LEU A 49 9.98 -6.73 -12.61
C LEU A 49 10.94 -5.53 -12.71
N VAL A 50 11.56 -5.14 -11.58
CA VAL A 50 12.50 -4.01 -11.52
C VAL A 50 13.74 -4.26 -12.40
N GLY A 51 14.21 -5.51 -12.46
CA GLY A 51 15.33 -5.91 -13.32
C GLY A 51 15.06 -5.67 -14.82
N GLN A 52 13.81 -5.68 -15.25
CA GLN A 52 13.39 -5.46 -16.65
C GLN A 52 13.17 -3.98 -17.00
N MET A 53 13.04 -3.10 -15.99
CA MET A 53 12.82 -1.66 -16.21
C MET A 53 14.10 -0.96 -16.66
N SER A 54 13.94 0.07 -17.52
CA SER A 54 15.02 1.02 -17.80
C SER A 54 15.32 1.89 -16.57
N GLU A 55 16.42 2.64 -16.60
CA GLU A 55 16.75 3.56 -15.50
C GLU A 55 15.66 4.64 -15.32
N GLU A 56 15.12 5.15 -16.43
CA GLU A 56 14.05 6.14 -16.44
C GLU A 56 12.75 5.57 -15.85
N ASP A 57 12.38 4.34 -16.23
CA ASP A 57 11.22 3.65 -15.69
C ASP A 57 11.39 3.43 -14.18
N ARG A 58 12.55 2.93 -13.73
CA ARG A 58 12.85 2.74 -12.30
C ARG A 58 12.73 4.03 -11.52
N LYS A 59 13.30 5.13 -12.04
CA LYS A 59 13.23 6.45 -11.40
C LYS A 59 11.78 6.92 -11.30
N ARG A 60 11.00 6.80 -12.37
CA ARG A 60 9.59 7.19 -12.40
C ARG A 60 8.78 6.41 -11.37
N TYR A 61 8.85 5.08 -11.40
CA TYR A 61 8.09 4.24 -10.47
C TYR A 61 8.54 4.40 -9.02
N LEU A 62 9.83 4.67 -8.75
CA LEU A 62 10.30 4.99 -7.41
C LEU A 62 9.67 6.29 -6.90
N ILE A 63 9.66 7.35 -7.70
CA ILE A 63 9.04 8.63 -7.34
C ILE A 63 7.54 8.43 -7.04
N GLU A 64 6.81 7.76 -7.93
CA GLU A 64 5.38 7.45 -7.74
C GLU A 64 5.14 6.62 -6.46
N SER A 65 6.01 5.64 -6.18
CA SER A 65 5.87 4.80 -4.98
C SER A 65 6.08 5.59 -3.69
N LEU A 66 7.07 6.50 -3.68
CA LEU A 66 7.34 7.34 -2.51
C LEU A 66 6.20 8.32 -2.27
N PHE A 67 5.63 8.88 -3.34
CA PHE A 67 4.47 9.76 -3.26
C PHE A 67 3.23 9.02 -2.72
N LEU A 68 2.92 7.84 -3.25
CA LEU A 68 1.78 7.05 -2.77
C LEU A 68 1.94 6.67 -1.30
N ASN A 69 3.15 6.26 -0.90
CA ASN A 69 3.46 5.91 0.48
C ASN A 69 3.40 7.12 1.42
N SER A 70 3.83 8.32 1.00
CA SER A 70 3.75 9.51 1.84
C SER A 70 2.30 9.90 2.11
N VAL A 71 1.45 9.89 1.08
CA VAL A 71 0.00 10.16 1.22
C VAL A 71 -0.66 9.12 2.13
N THR A 72 -0.31 7.84 1.98
CA THR A 72 -0.83 6.76 2.83
C THR A 72 -0.45 6.99 4.29
N TYR A 73 0.83 7.27 4.56
CA TYR A 73 1.31 7.52 5.92
C TYR A 73 0.65 8.74 6.56
N GLU A 74 0.52 9.85 5.82
CA GLU A 74 -0.17 11.05 6.31
C GLU A 74 -1.62 10.75 6.71
N ASN A 75 -2.34 10.00 5.88
CA ASN A 75 -3.72 9.58 6.16
C ASN A 75 -3.81 8.70 7.42
N GLU A 76 -2.94 7.70 7.55
CA GLU A 76 -2.92 6.82 8.73
C GLU A 76 -2.62 7.59 10.02
N MET A 77 -1.70 8.55 9.96
CA MET A 77 -1.37 9.40 11.10
C MET A 77 -2.53 10.31 11.48
N LEU A 78 -3.19 10.94 10.51
CA LEU A 78 -4.39 11.76 10.75
C LEU A 78 -5.50 10.94 11.41
N ASP A 79 -5.76 9.73 10.91
CA ASP A 79 -6.73 8.80 11.50
C ASP A 79 -6.37 8.44 12.94
N ALA A 80 -5.09 8.14 13.21
CA ALA A 80 -4.62 7.85 14.55
C ALA A 80 -4.80 9.04 15.51
N TYR A 81 -4.54 10.27 15.05
CA TYR A 81 -4.79 11.48 15.83
C TYR A 81 -6.28 11.68 16.14
N MET A 82 -7.15 11.50 15.15
CA MET A 82 -8.61 11.60 15.34
C MET A 82 -9.15 10.56 16.33
N ARG A 83 -8.63 9.33 16.30
CA ARG A 83 -8.95 8.29 17.29
C ARG A 83 -8.53 8.69 18.71
N LYS A 84 -7.34 9.31 18.87
CA LYS A 84 -6.89 9.81 20.19
C LYS A 84 -7.78 10.93 20.73
N LEU A 85 -8.16 11.89 19.89
CA LEU A 85 -9.04 13.01 20.27
C LEU A 85 -10.45 12.55 20.63
N THR A 86 -11.00 11.58 19.92
CA THR A 86 -12.32 11.02 20.23
C THR A 86 -12.29 10.15 21.49
N ALA A 87 -11.23 9.37 21.71
CA ALA A 87 -11.04 8.59 22.93
C ALA A 87 -10.88 9.45 24.19
N SER A 88 -10.15 10.58 24.10
CA SER A 88 -10.00 11.52 25.22
C SER A 88 -11.33 12.23 25.55
N ARG A 89 -12.12 12.62 24.54
CA ARG A 89 -13.48 13.17 24.71
C ARG A 89 -14.42 12.20 25.43
N ARG A 90 -14.31 10.90 25.15
CA ARG A 90 -15.13 9.84 25.79
C ARG A 90 -14.78 9.62 27.27
N LYS A 91 -13.51 9.76 27.66
CA LYS A 91 -13.07 9.69 29.07
C LYS A 91 -13.55 10.90 29.90
N GLY A 92 -13.59 12.10 29.32
CA GLY A 92 -14.06 13.32 30.01
C GLY A 92 -15.58 13.36 30.28
N GLY A 93 -16.39 12.66 29.48
CA GLY A 93 -17.86 12.65 29.64
C GLY A 93 -18.38 11.72 30.74
N ARG A 94 -17.62 10.69 31.14
CA ARG A 94 -18.05 9.70 32.13
C ARG A 94 -17.85 10.14 33.59
N GLY A 95 -17.06 11.19 33.84
CA GLY A 95 -16.74 11.67 35.18
C GLY A 95 -17.68 12.73 35.76
N ARG A 96 -18.62 13.28 34.98
CA ARG A 96 -19.45 14.43 35.39
C ARG A 96 -20.90 14.11 35.78
N ALA A 97 -21.34 12.84 35.68
CA ALA A 97 -22.71 12.44 35.99
C ALA A 97 -22.90 11.81 37.39
N ALA A 98 -21.84 11.60 38.17
CA ALA A 98 -21.88 10.87 39.45
C ALA A 98 -21.74 11.79 40.68
N GLY A 99 -22.33 13.00 40.65
CA GLY A 99 -22.15 13.97 41.72
C GLY A 99 -23.26 14.99 41.83
N ARG A 100 -24.52 14.56 41.91
CA ARG A 100 -25.60 15.39 42.45
C ARG A 100 -26.77 14.53 42.94
N SER A 101 -26.66 14.08 44.19
CA SER A 101 -27.80 13.66 45.00
C SER A 101 -27.41 13.90 46.45
N LEU A 102 -28.36 14.51 47.17
CA LEU A 102 -28.32 15.08 48.53
C LEU A 102 -27.94 16.56 48.58
#